data_AF-A0A7V0NHV5-F1
#
_entry.id   AF-A0A7V0NHV5-F1
#
_cell.length_a   1.000
_cell.length_b   1.000
_cell.length_c   1.000
_cell.angle_alpha   90.00
_cell.angle_beta   90.00
_cell.angle_gamma   90.00
#
_symmetry.space_group_name_H-M   'P 1'
#
loop_
_entity.id
_entity.type
_entity.pdbx_description
1 polymer ?
#
loop_
_entity_poly.entity_id
_entity_poly.type
_entity_poly.pdbx_seq_one_letter_code
_entity_poly.pdbx_strand_id
1 'polypeptide(L)'
;MTGELIKIFITVFLAELGDKTQLAVLGFASTTKPWVVFVGASAALVAITALGSVAGAAIGKVVSPKVINISAGILFIILGVMYILKGIR
;
A
#
# COMPACT_ATOMS: atom_id res chain seq x y z
N MET A 1 22.88 5.02 -2.43
CA MET A 1 21.76 5.87 -1.97
C MET A 1 20.78 6.19 -3.09
N THR A 2 21.17 6.84 -4.19
CA THR A 2 20.26 7.16 -5.32
C THR A 2 19.68 5.92 -6.01
N GLY A 3 20.47 4.85 -6.19
CA GLY A 3 20.00 3.61 -6.82
C GLY A 3 18.97 2.81 -6.00
N GLU A 4 18.89 3.01 -4.68
CA GLU A 4 17.90 2.33 -3.84
C GLU A 4 16.55 3.03 -3.87
N LEU A 5 16.55 4.37 -3.88
CA LEU A 5 15.34 5.18 -4.02
C LEU A 5 14.59 4.87 -5.31
N ILE A 6 15.31 4.71 -6.42
CA ILE A 6 14.72 4.34 -7.72
C ILE A 6 14.07 2.96 -7.65
N LYS A 7 14.70 1.98 -7.00
CA LYS A 7 14.14 0.63 -6.84
C LYS A 7 12.84 0.67 -6.02
N ILE A 8 12.87 1.30 -4.85
CA ILE A 8 11.69 1.42 -3.99
C ILE A 8 10.57 2.13 -4.72
N PHE A 9 10.88 3.25 -5.39
CA PHE A 9 9.89 3.99 -6.18
C PHE A 9 9.26 3.12 -7.25
N ILE A 10 10.04 2.44 -8.09
CA ILE A 10 9.51 1.60 -9.17
C ILE A 10 8.68 0.45 -8.60
N THR A 11 9.17 -0.24 -7.56
CA THR A 11 8.45 -1.36 -6.94
C THR A 11 7.10 -0.92 -6.37
N VAL A 12 7.09 0.18 -5.59
CA VAL A 12 5.84 0.69 -4.99
C VAL A 12 4.91 1.24 -6.08
N PHE A 13 5.46 1.99 -7.05
CA PHE A 13 4.67 2.53 -8.16
C PHE A 13 3.96 1.44 -8.95
N LEU A 14 4.67 0.35 -9.29
CA LEU A 14 4.08 -0.78 -9.99
C LEU A 14 3.09 -1.57 -9.12
N ALA A 15 3.37 -1.72 -7.82
CA ALA A 15 2.49 -2.44 -6.90
C ALA A 15 1.16 -1.72 -6.66
N GLU A 16 1.18 -0.38 -6.65
CA GLU A 16 0.00 0.47 -6.39
C GLU A 16 -0.74 0.86 -7.68
N LEU A 17 -0.23 0.51 -8.86
CA LEU A 17 -0.82 0.92 -10.13
C LEU A 17 -2.18 0.23 -10.37
N GLY A 18 -3.23 1.02 -10.52
CA GLY A 18 -4.58 0.52 -10.76
C GLY A 18 -5.31 0.04 -9.50
N ASP A 19 -4.82 0.37 -8.30
CA ASP A 19 -5.53 0.03 -7.07
C ASP A 19 -6.86 0.81 -6.93
N LYS A 20 -7.78 0.24 -6.14
CA LYS A 20 -9.08 0.84 -5.80
C LYS A 20 -8.95 2.24 -5.22
N THR A 21 -7.88 2.51 -4.46
CA THR A 21 -7.60 3.85 -3.95
C THR A 21 -7.40 4.87 -5.07
N GLN A 22 -6.75 4.49 -6.18
CA GLN A 22 -6.57 5.38 -7.34
C GLN A 22 -7.89 5.68 -8.04
N LEU A 23 -8.78 4.69 -8.16
CA LEU A 23 -10.13 4.90 -8.70
C LEU A 23 -10.95 5.85 -7.81
N ALA A 24 -10.82 5.74 -6.48
CA ALA A 24 -11.47 6.66 -5.55
C ALA A 24 -10.93 8.09 -5.70
N VAL A 25 -9.60 8.25 -5.82
CA VAL A 25 -8.95 9.56 -6.05
C VAL A 25 -9.42 10.17 -7.38
N LEU A 26 -9.51 9.38 -8.46
CA LEU A 26 -10.06 9.84 -9.74
C LEU A 26 -11.53 10.27 -9.61
N GLY A 27 -12.33 9.52 -8.84
CA GLY A 27 -13.71 9.89 -8.52
C GLY A 27 -13.79 11.24 -7.81
N PHE A 28 -12.95 11.48 -6.81
CA PHE A 28 -12.89 12.78 -6.12
C PHE A 28 -12.40 13.91 -7.05
N ALA A 29 -11.44 13.63 -7.93
CA ALA A 29 -10.94 14.61 -8.90
C ALA A 29 -12.00 15.03 -9.93
N SER A 30 -13.04 14.22 -10.15
CA SER A 30 -14.16 14.58 -11.04
C SER A 30 -15.15 15.58 -10.44
N THR A 31 -15.18 15.71 -9.10
CA THR A 31 -16.15 16.56 -8.38
C THR A 31 -15.50 17.73 -7.64
N THR A 32 -14.19 17.66 -7.41
CA THR A 32 -13.41 18.64 -6.64
C THR A 32 -12.23 19.14 -7.47
N LYS A 33 -11.72 20.35 -7.15
CA LYS A 33 -10.53 20.91 -7.82
C LYS A 33 -9.37 19.89 -7.83
N PRO A 34 -8.84 19.48 -8.99
CA PRO A 34 -7.86 18.41 -9.10
C PRO A 34 -6.61 18.61 -8.24
N TRP A 35 -6.15 19.86 -8.08
CA TRP A 35 -5.00 20.19 -7.24
C TRP A 35 -5.23 19.92 -5.76
N VAL A 36 -6.45 20.18 -5.26
CA VAL A 36 -6.81 19.91 -3.86
C VAL A 36 -6.84 18.42 -3.60
N VAL A 37 -7.42 17.65 -4.52
CA VAL A 37 -7.46 16.20 -4.47
C VAL A 37 -6.05 15.61 -4.54
N PHE A 38 -5.20 16.13 -5.42
CA PHE A 38 -3.80 15.71 -5.54
C PHE A 38 -3.02 15.90 -4.24
N VAL A 39 -3.10 17.09 -3.63
CA VAL A 39 -2.41 17.38 -2.36
C VAL A 39 -2.98 16.52 -1.23
N GLY A 40 -4.30 16.39 -1.14
CA GLY A 40 -4.95 15.57 -0.11
C GLY A 40 -4.59 14.09 -0.22
N ALA A 41 -4.69 13.51 -1.42
CA ALA A 41 -4.34 12.12 -1.68
C ALA A 41 -2.84 11.86 -1.45
N SER A 42 -1.97 12.77 -1.89
CA SER A 42 -0.52 12.68 -1.68
C SER A 42 -0.17 12.75 -0.19
N ALA A 43 -0.77 13.68 0.57
CA ALA A 43 -0.57 13.79 2.00
C ALA A 43 -1.06 12.54 2.75
N ALA A 44 -2.23 12.01 2.37
CA ALA A 44 -2.75 10.76 2.92
C ALA A 44 -1.81 9.57 2.64
N LEU A 45 -1.29 9.45 1.41
CA LEU A 45 -0.35 8.40 1.03
C LEU A 45 0.96 8.49 1.82
N VAL A 46 1.52 9.69 1.98
CA VAL A 46 2.72 9.90 2.80
C VAL A 46 2.44 9.54 4.26
N ALA A 47 1.30 9.97 4.80
CA ALA A 47 0.94 9.70 6.20
C ALA A 47 0.78 8.19 6.47
N ILE A 48 0.02 7.47 5.64
CA ILE A 48 -0.18 6.03 5.84
C ILE A 48 1.12 5.25 5.65
N THR A 49 1.96 5.63 4.69
CA THR A 49 3.25 4.99 4.45
C THR A 49 4.22 5.24 5.60
N ALA A 50 4.27 6.47 6.11
CA ALA A 50 5.10 6.82 7.26
C ALA A 50 4.68 6.05 8.52
N LEU A 51 3.38 6.00 8.80
CA LEU A 51 2.84 5.22 9.92
C LEU A 51 3.14 3.72 9.77
N GLY A 52 2.93 3.17 8.58
CA GLY A 52 3.24 1.76 8.28
C GLY A 52 4.73 1.45 8.42
N SER A 53 5.60 2.33 7.96
CA SER A 53 7.06 2.18 8.07
C SER A 53 7.53 2.23 9.52
N VAL A 54 7.03 3.19 10.32
CA VAL A 54 7.35 3.30 11.75
C VAL A 54 6.85 2.06 12.52
N ALA A 55 5.61 1.64 12.27
CA ALA A 55 5.05 0.44 12.90
C ALA A 55 5.84 -0.82 12.52
N GLY A 56 6.16 -0.98 11.22
CA GLY A 56 6.98 -2.09 10.73
C GLY A 56 8.37 -2.11 11.35
N ALA A 57 9.02 -0.96 11.47
CA ALA A 57 10.32 -0.82 12.12
C ALA A 57 10.25 -1.13 13.62
N ALA A 58 9.16 -0.75 14.30
CA ALA A 58 8.95 -1.09 15.71
C ALA A 58 8.74 -2.60 15.92
N ILE A 59 7.92 -3.24 15.08
CA ILE A 59 7.66 -4.68 15.14
C ILE A 59 8.94 -5.47 14.82
N GLY A 60 9.71 -5.03 13.82
CA GLY A 60 10.96 -5.68 13.41
C GLY A 60 12.05 -5.69 14.49
N LYS A 61 11.95 -4.86 15.54
CA LYS A 61 12.85 -4.91 16.71
C LYS A 61 12.57 -6.09 17.65
N VAL A 62 11.35 -6.62 17.61
CA VAL A 62 10.87 -7.65 18.56
C VAL A 62 10.63 -8.99 17.85
N VAL A 63 10.20 -8.94 16.59
CA VAL A 63 9.83 -10.12 15.79
C VAL A 63 10.86 -10.37 14.70
N SER A 64 11.31 -11.62 14.58
CA SER A 64 12.29 -11.98 13.55
C SER A 64 11.72 -11.79 12.12
N PRO A 65 12.54 -11.36 11.14
CA PRO A 65 12.09 -11.16 9.77
C PRO A 65 11.48 -12.42 9.13
N LYS A 66 11.95 -13.61 9.53
CA LYS A 66 11.42 -14.90 9.05
C LYS A 66 9.95 -15.10 9.45
N VAL A 67 9.61 -14.78 10.71
CA VAL A 67 8.23 -14.88 11.20
C VAL A 67 7.34 -13.87 10.49
N ILE A 68 7.81 -12.63 10.31
CA ILE A 68 7.08 -11.59 9.58
C ILE A 68 6.76 -12.06 8.16
N ASN A 69 7.77 -12.51 7.40
CA ASN A 69 7.58 -12.93 6.01
C ASN A 69 6.65 -14.13 5.86
N ILE A 70 6.78 -15.15 6.72
CA ILE A 70 5.91 -16.33 6.69
C ILE A 70 4.47 -15.93 7.04
N SER A 71 4.28 -15.13 8.09
CA SER A 71 2.95 -14.67 8.51
C SER A 71 2.27 -13.82 7.44
N ALA A 72 3.00 -12.91 6.80
CA ALA A 72 2.49 -12.10 5.69
C ALA A 72 2.09 -12.99 4.50
N GLY A 73 2.92 -13.97 4.12
CA GLY A 73 2.58 -14.92 3.05
C GLY A 73 1.30 -15.72 3.35
N ILE A 74 1.16 -16.24 4.57
CA ILE A 74 -0.07 -16.95 5.00
C ILE A 74 -1.29 -16.02 4.91
N LEU A 75 -1.16 -14.78 5.41
CA LEU A 75 -2.23 -13.78 5.34
C LEU A 75 -2.64 -13.50 3.88
N PHE A 76 -1.68 -13.31 2.97
CA PHE A 76 -1.95 -13.10 1.55
C PHE A 76 -2.68 -14.30 0.91
N ILE A 77 -2.30 -15.54 1.25
CA ILE A 77 -2.98 -16.74 0.75
C ILE A 77 -4.43 -16.77 1.27
N ILE A 78 -4.65 -16.55 2.57
CA ILE A 78 -5.98 -16.53 3.17
C ILE A 78 -6.85 -15.48 2.49
N LEU A 79 -6.35 -14.25 2.37
CA LEU A 79 -7.08 -13.17 1.71
C LEU A 79 -7.36 -13.49 0.24
N GLY A 80 -6.38 -14.04 -0.49
CA GLY A 80 -6.56 -14.46 -1.88
C GLY A 80 -7.68 -15.50 -2.04
N VAL A 81 -7.68 -16.54 -1.21
CA VAL A 81 -8.74 -17.55 -1.20
C VAL A 81 -10.10 -16.93 -0.86
N MET A 82 -10.16 -16.08 0.17
CA MET A 82 -11.39 -15.38 0.53
C MET A 82 -11.94 -14.51 -0.60
N TYR A 83 -11.08 -13.77 -1.30
CA TYR A 83 -11.49 -12.94 -2.44
C TYR A 83 -12.00 -13.78 -3.62
N ILE A 84 -11.36 -14.92 -3.91
CA ILE A 84 -11.83 -15.85 -4.94
C ILE A 84 -13.22 -16.40 -4.58
N LEU A 85 -13.39 -16.89 -3.35
CA LEU A 85 -14.68 -17.43 -2.89
C LEU A 85 -15.80 -16.38 -2.94
N LYS A 86 -15.50 -15.14 -2.58
CA LYS A 86 -16.44 -14.02 -2.67
C LYS A 86 -16.73 -13.61 -4.11
N GLY A 87 -15.80 -13.80 -5.04
CA GLY A 87 -16.01 -13.49 -6.46
C GLY A 87 -16.82 -14.56 -7.22
N ILE A 88 -16.85 -15.79 -6.72
CA ILE A 88 -17.58 -16.92 -7.33
C ILE A 88 -19.05 -16.98 -6.84
N ARG A 89 -19.37 -16.35 -5.71
CA ARG A 89 -20.72 -16.30 -5.12
C ARG A 89 -21.41 -14.98 -5.41
#